data_AF-A0A971QB54-F1
#
_entry.id   AF-A0A971QB54-F1
#
_cell.length_a   1.000
_cell.length_b   1.000
_cell.length_c   1.000
_cell.angle_alpha   90.00
_cell.angle_beta   90.00
_cell.angle_gamma   90.00
#
_symmetry.space_group_name_H-M   'P 1'
#
loop_
_entity.id
_entity.type
_entity.pdbx_description
1 polymer ?
#
loop_
_entity_poly.entity_id
_entity_poly.type
_entity_poly.pdbx_seq_one_letter_code
_entity_poly.pdbx_strand_id
1 'polypeptide(L)'
;MKPISEALSELMDARQMTPTDVWAAAGITHATLSRYLHGFRGIVLDHRGAETVCKLARVFGVTPDYFVEYRAWRVREIARTNPELVEPLYDVLIGAARLRGIVDEGLKEIE
;
A
#
# COMPACT_ATOMS: atom_id res chain seq x y z
N MET A 1 7.71 1.34 -7.81
CA MET A 1 6.49 0.64 -7.35
C MET A 1 5.33 1.58 -7.57
N LYS A 2 4.14 1.06 -7.90
CA LYS A 2 3.01 1.91 -8.33
C LYS A 2 1.92 1.99 -7.26
N PRO A 3 1.24 3.14 -7.13
CA PRO A 3 0.01 3.26 -6.34
C PRO A 3 -1.04 2.24 -6.77
N ILE A 4 -1.97 1.87 -5.88
CA ILE A 4 -3.03 0.90 -6.17
C ILE A 4 -3.85 1.32 -7.40
N SER A 5 -4.20 2.60 -7.54
CA SER A 5 -5.00 3.11 -8.66
C SER A 5 -4.35 2.86 -10.02
N GLU A 6 -3.07 3.21 -10.13
CA GLU A 6 -2.27 3.01 -11.35
C GLU A 6 -2.04 1.52 -11.62
N ALA A 7 -1.63 0.77 -10.59
CA ALA A 7 -1.37 -0.66 -10.71
C ALA A 7 -2.62 -1.45 -11.12
N LEU A 8 -3.79 -1.12 -10.57
CA LEU A 8 -5.05 -1.78 -10.95
C LEU A 8 -5.43 -1.48 -12.39
N SER A 9 -5.34 -0.21 -12.82
CA SER A 9 -5.65 0.16 -14.20
C SER A 9 -4.78 -0.61 -15.19
N GLU A 10 -3.47 -0.68 -14.94
CA GLU A 10 -2.54 -1.43 -15.81
C GLU A 10 -2.80 -2.94 -15.81
N LEU A 11 -3.11 -3.52 -14.66
CA LEU A 11 -3.43 -4.95 -14.57
C LEU A 11 -4.74 -5.29 -15.28
N MET A 12 -5.71 -4.38 -15.23
CA MET A 12 -6.97 -4.50 -15.97
C MET A 12 -6.72 -4.44 -17.47
N ASP A 13 -5.96 -3.46 -17.94
CA ASP A 13 -5.62 -3.31 -19.35
C ASP A 13 -4.83 -4.51 -19.88
N ALA A 14 -3.81 -4.96 -19.12
CA ALA A 14 -2.97 -6.10 -19.50
C ALA A 14 -3.74 -7.42 -19.59
N ARG A 15 -4.82 -7.57 -18.80
CA ARG A 15 -5.69 -8.76 -18.82
C ARG A 15 -6.97 -8.58 -19.63
N GLN A 16 -7.17 -7.42 -20.25
CA GLN A 16 -8.39 -7.06 -20.98
C GLN A 16 -9.66 -7.25 -20.11
N MET A 17 -9.56 -6.95 -18.82
CA MET A 17 -10.65 -7.09 -17.86
C MET A 17 -11.39 -5.77 -17.68
N THR A 18 -12.71 -5.81 -17.73
CA THR A 18 -13.55 -4.66 -17.40
C THR A 18 -13.64 -4.46 -15.88
N PRO A 19 -14.04 -3.27 -15.38
CA PRO A 19 -14.32 -3.09 -13.96
C PRO A 19 -15.32 -4.13 -13.43
N THR A 20 -16.29 -4.55 -14.25
CA THR A 20 -17.28 -5.57 -13.90
C THR A 20 -16.67 -6.93 -13.62
N ASP A 21 -15.76 -7.37 -14.50
CA ASP A 21 -15.07 -8.65 -14.32
C ASP A 21 -14.28 -8.65 -13.01
N VAL A 22 -13.64 -7.52 -12.69
CA VAL A 22 -12.78 -7.39 -11.50
C VAL A 22 -13.59 -7.39 -10.22
N TRP A 23 -14.62 -6.54 -10.07
CA TRP A 23 -15.35 -6.48 -8.81
C TRP A 23 -16.14 -7.76 -8.54
N ALA A 24 -16.68 -8.39 -9.60
CA ALA A 24 -17.38 -9.66 -9.50
C ALA A 24 -16.43 -10.78 -9.08
N ALA A 25 -15.27 -10.92 -9.73
CA ALA A 25 -14.28 -11.94 -9.41
C ALA A 25 -13.67 -11.74 -8.01
N ALA A 26 -13.47 -10.49 -7.57
CA ALA A 26 -12.96 -10.18 -6.25
C ALA A 26 -14.01 -10.34 -5.13
N GLY A 27 -15.30 -10.51 -5.48
CA GLY A 27 -16.39 -10.56 -4.50
C GLY A 27 -16.53 -9.26 -3.70
N ILE A 28 -16.34 -8.11 -4.35
CA ILE A 28 -16.49 -6.77 -3.75
C ILE A 28 -17.55 -5.98 -4.53
N THR A 29 -18.01 -4.85 -3.97
CA THR A 29 -18.96 -3.99 -4.69
C THR A 29 -18.26 -3.15 -5.75
N HIS A 30 -18.97 -2.83 -6.83
CA HIS A 30 -18.52 -1.85 -7.84
C HIS A 30 -18.05 -0.53 -7.20
N ALA A 31 -18.81 -0.01 -6.22
CA ALA A 31 -18.44 1.20 -5.49
C ALA A 31 -17.13 1.07 -4.70
N THR A 32 -16.83 -0.13 -4.19
CA THR A 32 -15.55 -0.40 -3.53
C THR A 32 -14.41 -0.36 -4.54
N LEU A 33 -14.53 -1.06 -5.66
CA LEU A 33 -13.52 -1.04 -6.72
C LEU A 33 -13.27 0.38 -7.25
N SER A 34 -14.33 1.13 -7.54
CA SER A 34 -14.25 2.51 -8.05
C SER A 34 -13.44 3.42 -7.09
N ARG A 35 -13.59 3.27 -5.77
CA ARG A 35 -12.81 4.04 -4.79
C ARG A 35 -11.31 3.74 -4.85
N TYR A 36 -10.91 2.51 -5.17
CA TYR A 36 -9.50 2.16 -5.33
C TYR A 36 -8.94 2.63 -6.68
N LEU A 37 -9.73 2.57 -7.75
CA LEU A 37 -9.31 3.04 -9.08
C LEU A 37 -9.10 4.57 -9.11
N HIS A 38 -9.94 5.32 -8.41
CA HIS A 38 -9.84 6.79 -8.40
C HIS A 38 -9.08 7.36 -7.20
N GLY A 39 -8.36 6.51 -6.44
CA GLY A 39 -7.49 6.96 -5.35
C GLY A 39 -8.19 7.48 -4.09
N PHE A 40 -9.52 7.42 -3.99
CA PHE A 40 -10.27 7.80 -2.78
C PHE A 40 -10.09 6.81 -1.62
N ARG A 41 -9.70 5.55 -1.91
CA ARG A 41 -9.24 4.55 -0.93
C ARG A 41 -7.88 4.03 -1.35
N GLY A 42 -6.95 3.95 -0.40
CA GLY A 42 -5.60 3.42 -0.65
C GLY A 42 -4.52 4.16 0.13
N ILE A 43 -4.65 5.47 0.34
CA ILE A 43 -3.60 6.33 0.92
C ILE A 43 -3.09 5.78 2.27
N VAL A 44 -4.01 5.35 3.14
CA VAL A 44 -3.70 4.60 4.36
C VAL A 44 -4.69 3.45 4.46
N LEU A 45 -4.23 2.21 4.28
CA LEU A 45 -5.09 1.03 4.44
C LEU A 45 -5.37 0.77 5.91
N ASP A 46 -6.57 0.29 6.23
CA ASP A 46 -6.88 -0.42 7.47
C ASP A 46 -6.87 -1.94 7.21
N HIS A 47 -7.21 -2.75 8.21
CA HIS A 47 -7.23 -4.21 8.05
C HIS A 47 -8.18 -4.67 6.94
N ARG A 48 -9.40 -4.12 6.90
CA ARG A 48 -10.39 -4.42 5.86
C ARG A 48 -9.92 -3.99 4.46
N GLY A 49 -9.22 -2.86 4.38
CA GLY A 49 -8.61 -2.37 3.17
C GLY A 49 -7.52 -3.30 2.67
N ALA A 50 -6.67 -3.81 3.57
CA ALA A 50 -5.64 -4.79 3.22
C ALA A 50 -6.24 -6.12 2.74
N GLU A 51 -7.30 -6.63 3.40
CA GLU A 51 -8.04 -7.80 2.91
C GLU A 51 -8.62 -7.59 1.51
N THR A 52 -9.14 -6.39 1.25
CA THR A 52 -9.67 -6.03 -0.08
C THR A 52 -8.57 -6.05 -1.13
N VAL A 53 -7.39 -5.51 -0.81
CA VAL A 53 -6.21 -5.58 -1.68
C VAL A 53 -5.78 -7.02 -1.92
N CYS A 54 -5.82 -7.90 -0.91
CA CYS A 54 -5.55 -9.33 -1.10
C CYS A 54 -6.52 -10.00 -2.08
N LYS A 55 -7.81 -9.67 -2.00
CA LYS A 55 -8.82 -10.16 -2.96
C LYS A 55 -8.53 -9.68 -4.38
N LEU A 56 -8.20 -8.40 -4.55
CA LEU A 56 -7.84 -7.83 -5.85
C LEU A 56 -6.57 -8.48 -6.40
N ALA A 57 -5.51 -8.61 -5.59
CA ALA A 57 -4.27 -9.26 -5.97
C ALA A 57 -4.49 -10.69 -6.49
N ARG A 58 -5.39 -11.44 -5.84
CA ARG A 58 -5.78 -12.78 -6.25
C ARG A 58 -6.44 -12.83 -7.62
N VAL A 59 -7.32 -11.89 -7.95
CA VAL A 59 -7.94 -11.80 -9.29
C VAL A 59 -6.89 -11.67 -10.38
N PHE A 60 -5.86 -10.87 -10.12
CA PHE A 60 -4.75 -10.65 -11.04
C PHE A 60 -3.59 -11.64 -10.88
N GLY A 61 -3.71 -12.66 -10.04
CA GLY A 61 -2.64 -13.65 -9.81
C GLY A 61 -1.30 -13.03 -9.37
N VAL A 62 -1.32 -11.88 -8.70
CA VAL A 62 -0.14 -11.21 -8.15
C VAL A 62 -0.13 -11.30 -6.63
N THR A 63 1.05 -11.08 -6.03
CA THR A 63 1.14 -10.92 -4.57
C THR A 63 0.56 -9.56 -4.15
N PRO A 64 -0.06 -9.43 -2.97
CA PRO A 64 -0.51 -8.13 -2.47
C PRO A 64 0.62 -7.09 -2.35
N ASP A 65 1.85 -7.55 -2.13
CA ASP A 65 3.06 -6.71 -2.13
C ASP A 65 3.37 -6.10 -3.52
N TYR A 66 2.59 -6.36 -4.57
CA TYR A 66 2.68 -5.60 -5.82
C TYR A 66 2.26 -4.13 -5.64
N PHE A 67 1.36 -3.89 -4.68
CA PHE A 67 0.79 -2.57 -4.39
C PHE A 67 1.58 -1.85 -3.28
N VAL A 68 1.96 -0.59 -3.52
CA VAL A 68 2.78 0.20 -2.56
C VAL A 68 2.10 0.32 -1.20
N GLU A 69 0.81 0.60 -1.20
CA GLU A 69 0.04 0.90 -0.01
C GLU A 69 -0.15 -0.35 0.86
N TYR A 70 -0.19 -1.53 0.25
CA TYR A 70 -0.17 -2.79 0.98
C TYR A 70 1.16 -3.02 1.69
N ARG A 71 2.30 -2.72 1.04
CA ARG A 71 3.61 -2.82 1.70
C ARG A 71 3.72 -1.85 2.86
N ALA A 72 3.30 -0.60 2.68
CA ALA A 72 3.29 0.41 3.74
C ALA A 72 2.43 -0.04 4.93
N TRP A 73 1.23 -0.57 4.65
CA TRP A 73 0.39 -1.17 5.68
C TRP A 73 1.06 -2.34 6.39
N ARG A 74 1.67 -3.27 5.66
CA ARG A 74 2.32 -4.46 6.20
C ARG A 74 3.48 -4.11 7.12
N VAL A 75 4.31 -3.14 6.74
CA VAL A 75 5.40 -2.62 7.59
C VAL A 75 4.86 -2.06 8.89
N ARG A 76 3.81 -1.22 8.82
CA ARG A 76 3.17 -0.66 10.03
C ARG A 76 2.54 -1.75 10.90
N GLU A 77 1.90 -2.75 10.32
CA GLU A 77 1.31 -3.86 11.07
C GLU A 77 2.38 -4.72 11.76
N ILE A 78 3.51 -4.97 11.11
CA ILE A 78 4.65 -5.67 11.72
C ILE A 78 5.14 -4.88 12.94
N ALA A 79 5.38 -3.57 12.78
CA ALA A 79 5.82 -2.71 13.88
C ALA A 79 4.79 -2.65 15.02
N ARG A 80 3.49 -2.61 14.68
CA ARG A 80 2.39 -2.60 15.67
C ARG A 80 2.31 -3.91 16.47
N THR A 81 2.58 -5.04 15.83
CA THR A 81 2.45 -6.37 16.45
C THR A 81 3.74 -6.87 17.10
N ASN A 82 4.88 -6.24 16.79
CA ASN A 82 6.21 -6.57 17.30
C ASN A 82 6.91 -5.27 17.72
N PRO A 83 6.54 -4.69 18.89
CA PRO A 83 7.07 -3.39 19.32
C PRO A 83 8.60 -3.33 19.42
N GLU A 84 9.26 -4.46 19.67
CA GLU A 84 10.71 -4.59 19.68
C GLU A 84 11.37 -4.30 18.34
N LEU A 85 10.62 -4.35 17.24
CA LEU A 85 11.09 -4.01 15.90
C LEU A 85 10.98 -2.51 15.58
N VAL A 86 10.33 -1.71 16.44
CA VAL A 86 10.11 -0.27 16.16
C VAL A 86 11.44 0.48 16.10
N GLU A 87 12.31 0.32 17.09
CA GLU A 87 13.62 0.98 17.15
C GLU A 87 14.50 0.64 15.94
N PRO A 88 14.79 -0.64 15.64
CA PRO A 88 15.62 -0.97 14.48
C PRO A 88 14.98 -0.55 13.14
N LEU A 89 13.65 -0.57 13.03
CA LEU A 89 12.96 -0.10 11.83
C LEU A 89 13.08 1.43 11.68
N TYR A 90 12.97 2.17 12.79
CA TYR A 90 13.13 3.62 12.83
C TYR A 90 14.53 4.03 12.39
N ASP A 91 15.57 3.41 12.94
CA ASP A 91 16.96 3.72 12.60
C ASP A 91 17.25 3.52 11.11
N VAL A 92 16.77 2.42 10.54
CA VAL A 92 16.93 2.12 9.12
C VAL A 92 16.20 3.16 8.26
N LEU A 93 14.95 3.49 8.60
CA LEU A 93 14.14 4.44 7.83
C LEU A 93 14.69 5.87 7.91
N ILE A 94 15.06 6.34 9.11
CA ILE A 94 15.65 7.67 9.31
C ILE A 94 17.04 7.76 8.66
N GLY A 95 17.88 6.74 8.80
CA GLY A 95 19.17 6.68 8.12
C GLY A 95 19.02 6.80 6.60
N ALA A 96 18.09 6.04 6.02
CA ALA A 96 17.80 6.12 4.58
C ALA A 96 17.19 7.47 4.17
N ALA A 97 16.34 8.07 5.01
CA ALA A 97 15.73 9.36 4.75
C ALA A 97 16.75 10.50 4.77
N ARG A 98 17.70 10.48 5.71
CA ARG A 98 18.82 11.44 5.78
C ARG A 98 19.70 11.37 4.55
N LEU A 99 20.09 10.17 4.12
CA LEU A 99 20.88 9.97 2.89
C LEU A 99 20.18 10.51 1.63
N ARG A 100 18.85 10.63 1.66
CA ARG A 100 18.04 11.15 0.55
C ARG A 100 17.62 12.61 0.75
N GLY A 101 18.05 13.28 1.83
CA GLY A 101 17.66 14.65 2.15
C GLY A 101 16.16 14.82 2.42
N ILE A 102 15.47 13.75 2.84
CA ILE A 102 14.01 13.77 3.12
C ILE A 102 13.74 14.30 4.53
N VAL A 103 14.69 14.10 5.45
CA VAL A 103 14.61 14.56 6.85
C VAL A 103 15.88 15.35 7.12
N ASP A 104 15.73 16.60 7.57
CA ASP A 104 16.85 17.43 8.02
C ASP A 104 17.47 16.86 9.30
N GLU A 105 18.79 17.04 9.47
CA GLU A 105 19.45 16.83 10.76
C GLU A 105 18.77 17.74 11.78
N GLY A 106 18.01 17.12 12.70
CA GLY A 106 17.17 17.86 13.63
C GLY A 106 17.95 18.89 14.44
N LEU A 107 17.31 20.05 14.64
CA LEU A 107 17.50 21.01 15.73
C LEU A 107 18.95 21.18 16.19
N LYS A 108 19.60 22.26 15.73
CA LYS A 108 20.73 22.86 16.44
C LYS A 108 20.36 22.93 17.92
N GLU A 109 21.18 22.29 18.76
CA GLU A 109 21.11 22.43 20.20
C GLU A 109 20.98 23.91 20.54
N ILE A 110 19.91 24.27 21.27
CA ILE A 110 19.81 25.60 21.86
C ILE A 110 20.80 25.56 23.03
N GLU A 111 21.94 26.21 22.84
CA GLU A 111 22.92 26.54 23.89
C GLU A 111 22.28 27.34 25.04
#